data_AF-A0A2V9N2L3-F1
#
_entry.id   AF-A0A2V9N2L3-F1
#
_cell.length_a   1.000
_cell.length_b   1.000
_cell.length_c   1.000
_cell.angle_alpha   90.00
_cell.angle_beta   90.00
_cell.angle_gamma   90.00
#
_symmetry.space_group_name_H-M   'P 1'
#
loop_
_entity.id
_entity.type
_entity.pdbx_description
1 polymer ?
#
loop_
_entity_poly.entity_id
_entity_poly.type
_entity_poly.pdbx_seq_one_letter_code
_entity_poly.pdbx_strand_id
1 'polypeptide(L)'
;MAFSRTRLQYPELFGSRIQNQWTEQWEADSKVRNKAFLQNLAEYTEKLLDAVPEKDEAAKVDSLRAVLHILAHWPLPNKAALRKKAIRKVARLLPTMKKPPDLWEDEWQVIASPAMVPYLLRTFQSHSGFEEQHQRWLYQVAPVRAQELMISAVQQGDWRLALNWGHVVRPTAMLSRIIDSSAINVLTNYADEDNSDVEWTLLKFGTRAAAGSARKILASQECLGDPTLWAFLLKVEGSRAEQSLIRRYRKASASANCRTDAAIYKVVDEIDSTEWRTWMSYWSPALEAIFVSQLGNADRFVAAQAAELLGLYGSKQIEETLWAKVEAWQGSPPPESEHEDSSVEGPQYLEEEIIGALLNGRGRIGRNQIDRLRLMCLRMLGS
;
A
#
# COMPACT_ATOMS: atom_id res chain seq x y z
N MET A 1 20.90 33.84 11.90
CA MET A 1 21.30 34.83 10.86
C MET A 1 21.84 36.16 11.43
N ALA A 2 21.49 36.60 12.64
CA ALA A 2 22.08 37.81 13.23
C ALA A 2 23.58 37.66 13.61
N PHE A 3 24.00 36.47 14.04
CA PHE A 3 25.39 36.18 14.44
C PHE A 3 26.42 36.23 13.29
N SER A 4 26.00 35.99 12.06
CA SER A 4 26.91 35.92 10.91
C SER A 4 27.32 37.30 10.37
N ARG A 5 26.50 38.34 10.56
CA ARG A 5 26.83 39.71 10.11
C ARG A 5 27.86 40.40 11.02
N THR A 6 27.80 40.18 12.33
CA THR A 6 28.73 40.79 13.29
C THR A 6 30.15 40.25 13.17
N ARG A 7 30.30 39.00 12.70
CA ARG A 7 31.59 38.30 12.53
C ARG A 7 32.45 38.88 11.38
N LEU A 8 31.83 39.52 10.40
CA LEU A 8 32.50 40.14 9.26
C LEU A 8 33.00 41.56 9.56
N GLN A 9 32.45 42.21 10.59
CA GLN A 9 32.67 43.64 10.85
C GLN A 9 33.78 43.92 11.87
N TYR A 10 34.17 42.96 12.72
CA TYR A 10 35.19 43.13 13.76
C TYR A 10 36.02 41.84 14.02
N PRO A 11 36.87 41.41 13.09
CA PRO A 11 37.61 40.15 13.20
C PRO A 11 38.58 40.10 14.40
N GLU A 12 39.10 41.24 14.84
CA GLU A 12 39.98 41.37 16.01
C GLU A 12 39.31 41.04 17.36
N LEU A 13 37.98 41.09 17.45
CA LEU A 13 37.25 40.66 18.66
C LEU A 13 37.08 39.12 18.74
N PHE A 14 37.46 38.39 17.68
CA PHE A 14 37.24 36.95 17.54
C PHE A 14 38.54 36.16 17.34
N GLY A 15 39.60 36.49 18.09
CA GLY A 15 40.80 35.66 18.16
C GLY A 15 40.48 34.22 18.62
N SER A 16 41.10 33.21 17.99
CA SER A 16 40.77 31.79 18.16
C SER A 16 40.70 31.29 19.61
N ARG A 17 41.50 31.86 20.52
CA ARG A 17 41.53 31.48 21.94
C ARG A 17 40.34 32.00 22.74
N ILE A 18 39.89 33.23 22.47
CA ILE A 18 38.69 33.83 23.07
C ILE A 18 37.45 33.18 22.45
N GLN A 19 37.46 32.91 21.14
CA GLN A 19 36.34 32.24 20.48
C GLN A 19 36.08 30.82 21.04
N ASN A 20 37.14 30.06 21.33
CA ASN A 20 37.01 28.73 21.93
C ASN A 20 36.46 28.80 23.37
N GLN A 21 36.94 29.73 24.20
CA GLN A 21 36.44 29.89 25.58
C GLN A 21 34.98 30.35 25.65
N TRP A 22 34.57 31.28 24.79
CA TRP A 22 33.18 31.74 24.74
C TRP A 22 32.24 30.67 24.20
N THR A 23 32.72 29.84 23.27
CA THR A 23 31.97 28.69 22.76
C THR A 23 31.81 27.62 23.84
N GLU A 24 32.90 27.28 24.56
CA GLU A 24 32.87 26.32 25.67
C GLU A 24 31.96 26.78 26.82
N GLN A 25 32.04 28.07 27.20
CA GLN A 25 31.22 28.63 28.27
C GLN A 25 29.75 28.74 27.86
N TRP A 26 29.46 29.13 26.61
CA TRP A 26 28.10 29.14 26.09
C TRP A 26 27.51 27.74 25.99
N GLU A 27 28.30 26.73 25.58
CA GLU A 27 27.89 25.33 25.57
C GLU A 27 27.61 24.81 26.99
N ALA A 28 28.46 25.15 27.97
CA ALA A 28 28.25 24.79 29.37
C ALA A 28 26.96 25.43 29.91
N ASP A 29 26.75 26.72 29.69
CA ASP A 29 25.54 27.42 30.11
C ASP A 29 24.30 26.91 29.39
N SER A 30 24.42 26.57 28.10
CA SER A 30 23.35 25.97 27.31
C SER A 30 22.96 24.59 27.87
N LYS A 31 23.93 23.76 28.27
CA LYS A 31 23.69 22.47 28.94
C LYS A 31 22.97 22.68 30.28
N VAL A 32 23.37 23.67 31.08
CA VAL A 32 22.72 23.99 32.37
C VAL A 32 21.26 24.43 32.15
N ARG A 33 21.02 25.36 31.21
CA ARG A 33 19.67 25.83 30.86
C ARG A 33 18.80 24.70 30.32
N ASN A 34 19.33 23.86 29.44
CA ASN A 34 18.60 22.73 28.88
C ASN A 34 18.23 21.70 29.97
N LYS A 35 19.15 21.42 30.91
CA LYS A 35 18.88 20.54 32.05
C LYS A 35 17.76 21.11 32.93
N ALA A 36 17.81 22.40 33.25
CA ALA A 36 16.77 23.07 34.05
C ALA A 36 15.41 23.08 33.31
N PHE A 37 15.41 23.35 32.00
CA PHE A 37 14.22 23.30 31.17
C PHE A 37 13.57 21.91 31.17
N LEU A 38 14.35 20.84 30.94
CA LEU A 38 13.83 19.47 30.95
C LEU A 38 13.30 19.04 32.32
N GLN A 39 13.93 19.51 33.40
CA GLN A 39 13.45 19.29 34.78
C GLN A 39 12.10 19.95 35.00
N ASN A 40 11.97 21.24 34.66
CA ASN A 40 10.72 21.99 34.76
C ASN A 40 9.61 21.36 33.88
N LEU A 41 9.97 20.91 32.68
CA LEU A 41 9.03 20.26 31.77
C LEU A 41 8.54 18.92 32.30
N ALA A 42 9.40 18.14 32.95
CA ALA A 42 9.01 16.89 33.61
C ALA A 42 8.06 17.13 34.78
N GLU A 43 8.37 18.10 35.65
CA GLU A 43 7.51 18.48 36.77
C GLU A 43 6.16 19.04 36.31
N TYR A 44 6.16 19.84 35.25
CA TYR A 44 4.94 20.32 34.60
C TYR A 44 4.11 19.16 34.05
N THR A 45 4.74 18.23 33.32
CA THR A 45 4.07 17.05 32.75
C THR A 45 3.44 16.20 33.83
N GLU A 46 4.14 16.02 34.95
CA GLU A 46 3.61 15.26 36.09
C GLU A 46 2.38 15.91 36.72
N LYS A 47 2.47 17.21 37.02
CA LYS A 47 1.35 17.98 37.60
C LYS A 47 0.16 18.00 36.66
N LEU A 48 0.40 18.18 35.35
CA LEU A 48 -0.66 18.20 34.35
C LEU A 48 -1.37 16.84 34.26
N LEU A 49 -0.60 15.73 34.24
CA LEU A 49 -1.14 14.36 34.26
C LEU A 49 -2.07 14.09 35.45
N ASP A 50 -1.74 14.62 36.62
CA ASP A 50 -2.57 14.46 37.81
C ASP A 50 -3.83 15.33 37.78
N ALA A 51 -3.75 16.52 37.18
CA ALA A 51 -4.85 17.46 37.10
C ALA A 51 -5.85 17.16 35.96
N VAL A 52 -5.45 16.43 34.91
CA VAL A 52 -6.32 16.13 33.74
C VAL A 52 -7.72 15.62 34.12
N PRO A 53 -7.88 14.60 35.00
CA PRO A 53 -9.20 14.04 35.30
C PRO A 53 -10.23 15.06 35.81
N GLU A 54 -9.76 16.10 36.50
CA GLU A 54 -10.59 17.12 37.15
C GLU A 54 -10.96 18.28 36.19
N LYS A 55 -10.42 18.31 34.98
CA LYS A 55 -10.70 19.36 33.99
C LYS A 55 -12.03 19.13 33.27
N ASP A 56 -12.57 20.20 32.70
CA ASP A 56 -13.68 20.12 31.74
C ASP A 56 -13.27 19.37 30.47
N GLU A 57 -14.24 18.83 29.71
CA GLU A 57 -13.98 17.95 28.56
C GLU A 57 -13.05 18.57 27.51
N ALA A 58 -13.23 19.83 27.12
CA ALA A 58 -12.34 20.48 26.15
C ALA A 58 -10.91 20.61 26.70
N ALA A 59 -10.77 21.06 27.94
CA ALA A 59 -9.47 21.20 28.59
C ALA A 59 -8.80 19.85 28.86
N LYS A 60 -9.56 18.76 29.05
CA LYS A 60 -9.06 17.38 29.12
C LYS A 60 -8.38 16.97 27.83
N VAL A 61 -9.04 17.18 26.68
CA VAL A 61 -8.52 16.84 25.35
C VAL A 61 -7.18 17.53 25.11
N ASP A 62 -7.14 18.86 25.27
CA ASP A 62 -5.92 19.64 25.02
C ASP A 62 -4.79 19.30 26.00
N SER A 63 -5.12 19.11 27.28
CA SER A 63 -4.14 18.77 28.31
C SER A 63 -3.56 17.37 28.08
N LEU A 64 -4.39 16.39 27.70
CA LEU A 64 -3.93 15.04 27.35
C LEU A 64 -2.99 15.09 26.15
N ARG A 65 -3.39 15.78 25.08
CA ARG A 65 -2.56 15.91 23.89
C ARG A 65 -1.22 16.57 24.20
N ALA A 66 -1.21 17.65 24.96
CA ALA A 66 0.01 18.33 25.39
C ALA A 66 0.95 17.40 26.17
N VAL A 67 0.42 16.65 27.14
CA VAL A 67 1.20 15.66 27.91
C VAL A 67 1.80 14.58 27.00
N LEU A 68 1.00 14.01 26.10
CA LEU A 68 1.46 12.95 25.20
C LEU A 68 2.50 13.47 24.22
N HIS A 69 2.29 14.66 23.67
CA HIS A 69 3.22 15.33 22.78
C HIS A 69 4.57 15.60 23.47
N ILE A 70 4.54 16.09 24.72
CA ILE A 70 5.76 16.31 25.51
C ILE A 70 6.50 14.98 25.74
N LEU A 71 5.76 13.94 26.16
CA LEU A 71 6.32 12.60 26.40
C LEU A 71 6.82 11.93 25.12
N ALA A 72 6.29 12.25 23.95
CA ALA A 72 6.81 11.73 22.69
C ALA A 72 8.18 12.37 22.37
N HIS A 73 8.25 13.69 22.38
CA HIS A 73 9.34 14.43 21.72
C HIS A 73 10.51 14.82 22.64
N TRP A 74 10.30 14.89 23.96
CA TRP A 74 11.33 15.44 24.86
C TRP A 74 12.05 14.35 25.68
N PRO A 75 13.38 14.44 25.87
CA PRO A 75 14.16 13.50 26.68
C PRO A 75 14.09 13.87 28.17
N LEU A 76 12.89 13.76 28.75
CA LEU A 76 12.65 14.17 30.14
C LEU A 76 13.42 13.32 31.16
N PRO A 77 13.85 13.90 32.30
CA PRO A 77 14.21 13.11 33.46
C PRO A 77 13.01 12.26 33.91
N ASN A 78 13.26 11.01 34.32
CA ASN A 78 12.21 10.06 34.74
C ASN A 78 11.10 9.77 33.71
N LYS A 79 11.36 10.00 32.41
CA LYS A 79 10.40 9.80 31.30
C LYS A 79 9.66 8.46 31.36
N ALA A 80 10.36 7.37 31.70
CA ALA A 80 9.75 6.03 31.79
C ALA A 80 8.68 5.94 32.90
N ALA A 81 8.93 6.55 34.06
CA ALA A 81 7.96 6.60 35.16
C ALA A 81 6.75 7.45 34.80
N LEU A 82 6.98 8.61 34.16
CA LEU A 82 5.90 9.48 33.65
C LEU A 82 5.06 8.77 32.59
N ARG A 83 5.68 8.03 31.66
CA ARG A 83 4.97 7.22 30.65
C ARG A 83 4.10 6.14 31.30
N LYS A 84 4.62 5.42 32.31
CA LYS A 84 3.83 4.43 33.07
C LYS A 84 2.65 5.07 33.82
N LYS A 85 2.82 6.29 34.32
CA LYS A 85 1.74 7.08 34.93
C LYS A 85 0.69 7.50 33.89
N ALA A 86 1.15 8.02 32.75
CA ALA A 86 0.31 8.42 31.62
C ALA A 86 -0.55 7.26 31.12
N ILE A 87 0.03 6.10 30.81
CA ILE A 87 -0.71 4.90 30.37
C ILE A 87 -1.87 4.58 31.32
N ARG A 88 -1.61 4.54 32.64
CA ARG A 88 -2.66 4.21 33.63
C ARG A 88 -3.76 5.26 33.70
N LYS A 89 -3.43 6.54 33.59
CA LYS A 89 -4.42 7.65 33.61
C LYS A 89 -5.23 7.66 32.33
N VAL A 90 -4.56 7.62 31.18
CA VAL A 90 -5.14 7.66 29.84
C VAL A 90 -6.07 6.47 29.59
N ALA A 91 -5.66 5.25 29.95
CA ALA A 91 -6.49 4.06 29.82
C ALA A 91 -7.80 4.11 30.64
N ARG A 92 -7.82 4.88 31.74
CA ARG A 92 -9.04 5.10 32.55
C ARG A 92 -9.91 6.23 32.00
N LEU A 93 -9.28 7.25 31.42
CA LEU A 93 -9.97 8.46 30.94
C LEU A 93 -10.56 8.28 29.55
N LEU A 94 -9.78 7.82 28.56
CA LEU A 94 -10.22 7.78 27.16
C LEU A 94 -11.53 6.99 26.95
N PRO A 95 -11.76 5.82 27.58
CA PRO A 95 -13.02 5.11 27.44
C PRO A 95 -14.25 5.83 27.99
N THR A 96 -14.11 6.85 28.84
CA THR A 96 -15.23 7.59 29.45
C THR A 96 -15.45 8.96 28.83
N MET A 97 -14.47 9.47 28.07
CA MET A 97 -14.59 10.74 27.37
C MET A 97 -15.67 10.68 26.28
N LYS A 98 -16.34 11.81 26.08
CA LYS A 98 -17.34 11.97 24.99
C LYS A 98 -16.66 12.13 23.64
N LYS A 99 -15.57 12.90 23.61
CA LYS A 99 -14.74 13.14 22.43
C LYS A 99 -13.28 12.96 22.82
N PRO A 100 -12.70 11.76 22.62
CA PRO A 100 -11.27 11.56 22.83
C PRO A 100 -10.45 12.41 21.85
N PRO A 101 -9.20 12.81 22.19
CA PRO A 101 -8.30 13.45 21.24
C PRO A 101 -7.96 12.53 20.07
N ASP A 102 -7.87 13.10 18.87
CA ASP A 102 -7.22 12.45 17.73
C ASP A 102 -5.71 12.39 18.00
N LEU A 103 -5.18 11.17 18.10
CA LEU A 103 -3.78 10.94 18.45
C LEU A 103 -2.92 10.80 17.19
N TRP A 104 -1.77 11.46 17.19
CA TRP A 104 -0.74 11.18 16.19
C TRP A 104 0.01 9.89 16.50
N GLU A 105 0.72 9.34 15.51
CA GLU A 105 1.43 8.07 15.67
C GLU A 105 2.45 8.11 16.82
N ASP A 106 3.23 9.19 16.94
CA ASP A 106 4.21 9.36 18.03
C ASP A 106 3.55 9.47 19.41
N GLU A 107 2.37 10.11 19.50
CA GLU A 107 1.60 10.22 20.73
C GLU A 107 0.99 8.87 21.13
N TRP A 108 0.48 8.11 20.15
CA TRP A 108 0.03 6.74 20.35
C TRP A 108 1.15 5.87 20.89
N GLN A 109 2.37 5.95 20.33
CA GLN A 109 3.50 5.15 20.80
C GLN A 109 3.80 5.40 22.29
N VAL A 110 3.52 6.59 22.84
CA VAL A 110 3.67 6.85 24.28
C VAL A 110 2.76 5.94 25.13
N ILE A 111 1.52 5.70 24.69
CA ILE A 111 0.50 4.99 25.48
C ILE A 111 0.16 3.59 24.98
N ALA A 112 0.69 3.19 23.81
CA ALA A 112 0.49 1.89 23.19
C ALA A 112 0.79 0.77 24.18
N SER A 113 -0.26 0.13 24.68
CA SER A 113 -0.20 -0.94 25.67
C SER A 113 -1.52 -1.70 25.72
N PRO A 114 -1.55 -2.93 26.29
CA PRO A 114 -2.79 -3.69 26.47
C PRO A 114 -3.88 -2.94 27.26
N ALA A 115 -3.50 -1.96 28.09
CA ALA A 115 -4.45 -1.14 28.83
C ALA A 115 -5.36 -0.28 27.92
N MET A 116 -4.96 -0.06 26.67
CA MET A 116 -5.73 0.72 25.68
C MET A 116 -6.79 -0.11 24.94
N VAL A 117 -6.81 -1.44 25.11
CA VAL A 117 -7.76 -2.31 24.41
C VAL A 117 -9.23 -1.93 24.66
N PRO A 118 -9.69 -1.63 25.89
CA PRO A 118 -11.08 -1.24 26.12
C PRO A 118 -11.51 0.02 25.34
N TYR A 119 -10.59 1.00 25.22
CA TYR A 119 -10.83 2.21 24.42
C TYR A 119 -11.02 1.86 22.94
N LEU A 120 -10.10 1.09 22.38
CA LEU A 120 -10.10 0.70 20.96
C LEU A 120 -11.31 -0.20 20.59
N LEU A 121 -11.76 -1.05 21.52
CA LEU A 121 -12.97 -1.86 21.30
C LEU A 121 -14.24 -1.02 21.35
N ARG A 122 -14.29 0.03 22.20
CA ARG A 122 -15.43 0.96 22.23
C ARG A 122 -15.53 1.76 20.94
N THR A 123 -14.41 2.23 20.40
CA THR A 123 -14.41 2.94 19.11
C THR A 123 -14.85 2.00 17.98
N PHE A 124 -14.46 0.71 18.04
CA PHE A 124 -14.88 -0.31 17.09
C PHE A 124 -16.40 -0.52 17.03
N GLN A 125 -17.05 -0.50 18.19
CA GLN A 125 -18.50 -0.72 18.27
C GLN A 125 -19.34 0.51 17.93
N SER A 126 -18.77 1.71 17.95
CA SER A 126 -19.52 2.98 17.87
C SER A 126 -19.50 3.65 16.50
N HIS A 127 -18.58 3.29 15.61
CA HIS A 127 -18.42 3.94 14.31
C HIS A 127 -18.71 2.96 13.16
N SER A 128 -19.72 3.26 12.35
CA SER A 128 -19.94 2.68 11.03
C SER A 128 -18.90 3.25 10.06
N GLY A 129 -17.67 2.74 10.14
CA GLY A 129 -16.52 3.31 9.43
C GLY A 129 -15.32 3.33 10.35
N PHE A 130 -14.84 2.14 10.70
CA PHE A 130 -13.67 2.01 11.54
C PHE A 130 -12.43 2.37 10.70
N GLU A 131 -11.78 3.48 11.03
CA GLU A 131 -10.57 3.92 10.34
C GLU A 131 -9.46 2.86 10.50
N GLU A 132 -8.78 2.54 9.40
CA GLU A 132 -7.69 1.57 9.34
C GLU A 132 -6.64 1.78 10.45
N GLN A 133 -6.40 3.03 10.84
CA GLN A 133 -5.48 3.39 11.92
C GLN A 133 -5.86 2.76 13.27
N HIS A 134 -7.14 2.74 13.62
CA HIS A 134 -7.58 2.12 14.88
C HIS A 134 -7.46 0.60 14.86
N GLN A 135 -7.64 -0.04 13.69
CA GLN A 135 -7.35 -1.47 13.51
C GLN A 135 -5.87 -1.76 13.71
N ARG A 136 -5.00 -0.94 13.11
CA ARG A 136 -3.54 -1.03 13.27
C ARG A 136 -3.14 -0.89 14.74
N TRP A 137 -3.71 0.08 15.44
CA TRP A 137 -3.48 0.27 16.87
C TRP A 137 -3.96 -0.93 17.71
N LEU A 138 -5.14 -1.48 17.42
CA LEU A 138 -5.64 -2.66 18.15
C LEU A 138 -4.75 -3.88 17.89
N TYR A 139 -4.35 -4.11 16.64
CA TYR A 139 -3.47 -5.21 16.30
C TYR A 139 -2.08 -5.06 16.95
N GLN A 140 -1.56 -3.84 17.06
CA GLN A 140 -0.28 -3.56 17.73
C GLN A 140 -0.30 -3.98 19.22
N VAL A 141 -1.38 -3.70 19.95
CA VAL A 141 -1.43 -3.92 21.41
C VAL A 141 -2.14 -5.20 21.83
N ALA A 142 -2.98 -5.78 20.96
CA ALA A 142 -3.75 -6.99 21.19
C ALA A 142 -3.96 -7.78 19.88
N PRO A 143 -2.90 -8.36 19.30
CA PRO A 143 -2.96 -9.04 18.00
C PRO A 143 -3.93 -10.23 17.99
N VAL A 144 -3.99 -10.99 19.09
CA VAL A 144 -4.94 -12.11 19.23
C VAL A 144 -6.39 -11.63 19.17
N ARG A 145 -6.70 -10.53 19.88
CA ARG A 145 -8.05 -9.97 19.89
C ARG A 145 -8.45 -9.43 18.52
N ALA A 146 -7.54 -8.78 17.80
CA ALA A 146 -7.78 -8.33 16.43
C ALA A 146 -8.03 -9.52 15.48
N GLN A 147 -7.29 -10.62 15.62
CA GLN A 147 -7.55 -11.85 14.87
C GLN A 147 -8.93 -12.45 15.18
N GLU A 148 -9.33 -12.49 16.45
CA GLU A 148 -10.68 -12.92 16.85
C GLU A 148 -11.78 -12.07 16.23
N LEU A 149 -11.60 -10.75 16.17
CA LEU A 149 -12.57 -9.84 15.55
C LEU A 149 -12.67 -10.07 14.03
N MET A 150 -11.54 -10.29 13.36
CA MET A 150 -11.53 -10.65 11.95
C MET A 150 -12.24 -12.00 11.71
N ILE A 151 -11.96 -13.01 12.53
CA ILE A 151 -12.64 -14.32 12.47
C ILE A 151 -14.14 -14.15 12.69
N SER A 152 -14.54 -13.33 13.67
CA SER A 152 -15.94 -13.05 13.94
C SER A 152 -16.63 -12.38 12.75
N ALA A 153 -15.95 -11.46 12.06
CA ALA A 153 -16.49 -10.82 10.86
C ALA A 153 -16.74 -11.84 9.74
N VAL A 154 -15.76 -12.72 9.47
CA VAL A 154 -15.90 -13.83 8.51
C VAL A 154 -17.07 -14.76 8.88
N GLN A 155 -17.20 -15.13 10.15
CA GLN A 155 -18.27 -16.01 10.61
C GLN A 155 -19.67 -15.38 10.53
N GLN A 156 -19.75 -14.06 10.62
CA GLN A 156 -20.99 -13.30 10.47
C GLN A 156 -21.32 -12.96 9.02
N GLY A 157 -20.41 -13.25 8.07
CA GLY A 157 -20.55 -12.88 6.67
C GLY A 157 -20.24 -11.41 6.37
N ASP A 158 -19.64 -10.66 7.31
CA ASP A 158 -19.19 -9.28 7.08
C ASP A 158 -17.81 -9.29 6.40
N TRP A 159 -17.80 -9.62 5.11
CA TRP A 159 -16.59 -9.78 4.31
C TRP A 159 -15.86 -8.46 4.07
N ARG A 160 -16.58 -7.35 3.96
CA ARG A 160 -15.99 -6.00 3.87
C ARG A 160 -15.15 -5.69 5.11
N LEU A 161 -15.68 -5.96 6.30
CA LEU A 161 -14.93 -5.78 7.54
C LEU A 161 -13.75 -6.74 7.65
N ALA A 162 -13.93 -8.00 7.22
CA ALA A 162 -12.85 -8.99 7.17
C ALA A 162 -11.71 -8.55 6.23
N LEU A 163 -12.04 -8.00 5.06
CA LEU A 163 -11.08 -7.46 4.09
C LEU A 163 -10.33 -6.25 4.67
N ASN A 164 -11.04 -5.33 5.33
CA ASN A 164 -10.43 -4.18 6.02
C ASN A 164 -9.40 -4.64 7.07
N TRP A 165 -9.77 -5.60 7.93
CA TRP A 165 -8.83 -6.26 8.84
C TRP A 165 -7.66 -6.90 8.10
N GLY A 166 -7.90 -7.36 6.88
CA GLY A 166 -6.89 -7.91 6.00
C GLY A 166 -5.70 -7.00 5.75
N HIS A 167 -5.88 -5.68 5.70
CA HIS A 167 -4.77 -4.71 5.55
C HIS A 167 -3.84 -4.63 6.76
N VAL A 168 -4.27 -5.16 7.91
CA VAL A 168 -3.58 -5.01 9.18
C VAL A 168 -3.11 -6.34 9.76
N VAL A 169 -3.97 -7.36 9.72
CA VAL A 169 -3.75 -8.65 10.36
C VAL A 169 -2.88 -9.53 9.47
N ARG A 170 -1.86 -10.14 10.08
CA ARG A 170 -1.02 -11.11 9.35
C ARG A 170 -1.72 -12.47 9.26
N PRO A 171 -1.56 -13.19 8.13
CA PRO A 171 -2.08 -14.56 8.01
C PRO A 171 -1.49 -15.49 9.08
N THR A 172 -2.35 -16.29 9.70
CA THR A 172 -1.98 -17.41 10.57
C THR A 172 -2.63 -18.69 10.07
N ALA A 173 -2.06 -19.86 10.37
CA ALA A 173 -2.61 -21.13 9.91
C ALA A 173 -4.07 -21.35 10.34
N MET A 174 -4.44 -20.91 11.54
CA MET A 174 -5.82 -21.00 12.03
C MET A 174 -6.77 -20.06 11.26
N LEU A 175 -6.36 -18.79 11.10
CA LEU A 175 -7.15 -17.80 10.37
C LEU A 175 -7.38 -18.22 8.92
N SER A 176 -6.31 -18.63 8.23
CA SER A 176 -6.38 -19.09 6.85
C SER A 176 -7.28 -20.31 6.67
N ARG A 177 -7.26 -21.27 7.61
CA ARG A 177 -8.17 -22.44 7.56
C ARG A 177 -9.64 -22.04 7.68
N ILE A 178 -9.96 -21.07 8.55
CA ILE A 178 -11.32 -20.56 8.73
C ILE A 178 -11.77 -19.82 7.46
N ILE A 179 -10.90 -18.99 6.90
CA ILE A 179 -11.18 -18.25 5.66
C ILE A 179 -11.38 -19.20 4.49
N ASP A 180 -10.49 -20.17 4.28
CA ASP A 180 -10.63 -21.19 3.21
C ASP A 180 -12.00 -21.86 3.28
N SER A 181 -12.40 -22.33 4.47
CA SER A 181 -13.68 -23.04 4.63
C SER A 181 -14.89 -22.14 4.40
N SER A 182 -14.85 -20.91 4.93
CA SER A 182 -15.98 -19.98 4.89
C SER A 182 -16.14 -19.34 3.51
N ALA A 183 -15.04 -18.90 2.89
CA ALA A 183 -15.04 -18.27 1.57
C ALA A 183 -15.51 -19.26 0.50
N ILE A 184 -15.01 -20.50 0.52
CA ILE A 184 -15.46 -21.54 -0.41
C ILE A 184 -16.97 -21.78 -0.27
N ASN A 185 -17.48 -21.85 0.95
CA ASN A 185 -18.91 -22.07 1.19
C ASN A 185 -19.76 -20.94 0.60
N VAL A 186 -19.33 -19.69 0.74
CA VAL A 186 -20.02 -18.53 0.16
C VAL A 186 -19.95 -18.58 -1.36
N LEU A 187 -18.74 -18.68 -1.93
CA LEU A 187 -18.53 -18.68 -3.38
C LEU A 187 -19.21 -19.84 -4.11
N THR A 188 -19.43 -20.97 -3.42
CA THR A 188 -20.12 -22.13 -4.02
C THR A 188 -21.64 -21.99 -3.96
N ASN A 189 -22.19 -21.46 -2.87
CA ASN A 189 -23.65 -21.43 -2.65
C ASN A 189 -24.31 -20.14 -3.13
N TYR A 190 -23.55 -19.06 -3.30
CA TYR A 190 -24.04 -17.74 -3.70
C TYR A 190 -23.29 -17.25 -4.95
N ALA A 191 -23.10 -18.14 -5.93
CA ALA A 191 -22.28 -17.88 -7.12
C ALA A 191 -22.80 -16.75 -8.03
N ASP A 192 -24.07 -16.38 -7.91
CA ASP A 192 -24.71 -15.31 -8.69
C ASP A 192 -24.65 -13.93 -8.00
N GLU A 193 -24.13 -13.85 -6.76
CA GLU A 193 -23.97 -12.60 -6.01
C GLU A 193 -22.59 -11.97 -6.24
N ASP A 194 -22.49 -10.64 -6.03
CA ASP A 194 -21.20 -9.95 -5.98
C ASP A 194 -20.43 -10.39 -4.73
N ASN A 195 -19.40 -11.21 -4.95
CA ASN A 195 -18.58 -11.79 -3.89
C ASN A 195 -17.17 -11.19 -3.85
N SER A 196 -16.97 -10.01 -4.42
CA SER A 196 -15.65 -9.38 -4.51
C SER A 196 -14.91 -9.34 -3.17
N ASP A 197 -15.55 -8.89 -2.08
CA ASP A 197 -14.92 -8.86 -0.74
C ASP A 197 -14.48 -10.26 -0.25
N VAL A 198 -15.21 -11.32 -0.63
CA VAL A 198 -14.88 -12.72 -0.31
C VAL A 198 -13.65 -13.18 -1.08
N GLU A 199 -13.62 -12.88 -2.39
CA GLU A 199 -12.55 -13.26 -3.31
C GLU A 199 -11.24 -12.56 -2.92
N TRP A 200 -11.29 -11.27 -2.59
CA TRP A 200 -10.16 -10.50 -2.09
C TRP A 200 -9.66 -11.02 -0.73
N THR A 201 -10.58 -11.37 0.18
CA THR A 201 -10.21 -11.98 1.47
C THR A 201 -9.53 -13.34 1.25
N LEU A 202 -10.01 -14.14 0.30
CA LEU A 202 -9.41 -15.42 -0.09
C LEU A 202 -8.04 -15.22 -0.76
N LEU A 203 -7.90 -14.27 -1.68
CA LEU A 203 -6.62 -13.92 -2.30
C LEU A 203 -5.58 -13.57 -1.23
N LYS A 204 -5.97 -12.81 -0.20
CA LYS A 204 -5.05 -12.36 0.84
C LYS A 204 -4.65 -13.47 1.82
N PHE A 205 -5.62 -14.23 2.33
CA PHE A 205 -5.40 -15.17 3.44
C PHE A 205 -5.50 -16.64 3.07
N GLY A 206 -6.12 -16.94 1.95
CA GLY A 206 -6.41 -18.30 1.53
C GLY A 206 -5.14 -19.11 1.32
N THR A 207 -5.29 -20.43 1.42
CA THR A 207 -4.20 -21.38 1.24
C THR A 207 -4.47 -22.33 0.09
N ARG A 208 -3.47 -23.17 -0.21
CA ARG A 208 -3.61 -24.25 -1.17
C ARG A 208 -4.78 -25.21 -0.89
N ALA A 209 -5.29 -25.27 0.34
CA ALA A 209 -6.47 -26.06 0.67
C ALA A 209 -7.72 -25.61 -0.12
N ALA A 210 -7.88 -24.31 -0.39
CA ALA A 210 -9.00 -23.78 -1.16
C ALA A 210 -8.84 -23.89 -2.69
N ALA A 211 -7.63 -24.18 -3.20
CA ALA A 211 -7.34 -24.20 -4.63
C ALA A 211 -8.20 -25.20 -5.42
N GLY A 212 -8.54 -26.35 -4.81
CA GLY A 212 -9.41 -27.34 -5.43
C GLY A 212 -10.80 -26.79 -5.75
N SER A 213 -11.40 -26.06 -4.79
CA SER A 213 -12.73 -25.48 -4.94
C SER A 213 -12.72 -24.25 -5.84
N ALA A 214 -11.74 -23.36 -5.70
CA ALA A 214 -11.59 -22.20 -6.59
C ALA A 214 -11.49 -22.62 -8.07
N ARG A 215 -10.77 -23.71 -8.38
CA ARG A 215 -10.76 -24.27 -9.74
C ARG A 215 -12.11 -24.77 -10.23
N LYS A 216 -12.93 -25.36 -9.35
CA LYS A 216 -14.27 -25.83 -9.72
C LYS A 216 -15.19 -24.65 -10.04
N ILE A 217 -15.14 -23.60 -9.24
CA ILE A 217 -15.88 -22.35 -9.45
C ILE A 217 -15.46 -21.72 -10.78
N LEU A 218 -14.16 -21.56 -11.01
CA LEU A 218 -13.66 -21.05 -12.30
C LEU A 218 -14.12 -21.96 -13.45
N ALA A 219 -14.09 -23.29 -13.29
CA ALA A 219 -14.51 -24.24 -14.33
C ALA A 219 -15.99 -24.10 -14.74
N SER A 220 -16.87 -23.64 -13.84
CA SER A 220 -18.29 -23.40 -14.14
C SER A 220 -18.57 -22.02 -14.76
N GLN A 221 -17.66 -21.06 -14.63
CA GLN A 221 -17.82 -19.73 -15.21
C GLN A 221 -17.57 -19.72 -16.73
N GLU A 222 -18.12 -18.75 -17.44
CA GLU A 222 -17.84 -18.54 -18.87
C GLU A 222 -16.50 -17.82 -19.10
N CYS A 223 -16.02 -17.83 -20.34
CA CYS A 223 -14.79 -17.15 -20.76
C CYS A 223 -13.58 -17.49 -19.85
N LEU A 224 -12.85 -16.48 -19.37
CA LEU A 224 -11.70 -16.67 -18.47
C LEU A 224 -12.14 -16.99 -17.03
N GLY A 225 -13.30 -16.48 -16.59
CA GLY A 225 -13.75 -16.52 -15.20
C GLY A 225 -13.22 -15.35 -14.36
N ASP A 226 -13.42 -15.43 -13.06
CA ASP A 226 -13.10 -14.39 -12.09
C ASP A 226 -11.57 -14.12 -12.00
N PRO A 227 -11.13 -12.86 -12.18
CA PRO A 227 -9.72 -12.50 -12.12
C PRO A 227 -9.06 -12.71 -10.74
N THR A 228 -9.76 -12.37 -9.66
CA THR A 228 -9.26 -12.45 -8.27
C THR A 228 -9.05 -13.91 -7.85
N LEU A 229 -9.91 -14.84 -8.31
CA LEU A 229 -9.72 -16.28 -8.12
C LEU A 229 -8.53 -16.83 -8.90
N TRP A 230 -8.27 -16.32 -10.11
CA TRP A 230 -7.04 -16.66 -10.85
C TRP A 230 -5.80 -16.14 -10.15
N ALA A 231 -5.83 -14.89 -9.68
CA ALA A 231 -4.75 -14.30 -8.88
C ALA A 231 -4.45 -15.17 -7.64
N PHE A 232 -5.50 -15.61 -6.95
CA PHE A 232 -5.39 -16.50 -5.81
C PHE A 232 -4.72 -17.83 -6.19
N LEU A 233 -5.17 -18.49 -7.26
CA LEU A 233 -4.61 -19.75 -7.71
C LEU A 233 -3.13 -19.63 -8.13
N LEU A 234 -2.77 -18.54 -8.82
CA LEU A 234 -1.38 -18.24 -9.16
C LEU A 234 -0.54 -18.11 -7.89
N LYS A 235 -1.05 -17.39 -6.88
CA LYS A 235 -0.39 -17.24 -5.59
C LYS A 235 -0.12 -18.59 -4.90
N VAL A 236 -1.11 -19.49 -4.84
CA VAL A 236 -1.01 -20.73 -4.04
C VAL A 236 -0.54 -21.98 -4.80
N GLU A 237 -0.60 -21.99 -6.14
CA GLU A 237 -0.18 -23.14 -6.97
C GLU A 237 0.92 -22.83 -7.99
N GLY A 238 1.25 -21.55 -8.24
CA GLY A 238 2.29 -21.14 -9.17
C GLY A 238 2.08 -21.69 -10.58
N SER A 239 3.10 -22.34 -11.13
CA SER A 239 3.13 -22.82 -12.53
C SER A 239 1.96 -23.74 -12.92
N ARG A 240 1.35 -24.45 -11.97
CA ARG A 240 0.16 -25.29 -12.27
C ARG A 240 -1.07 -24.44 -12.61
N ALA A 241 -1.29 -23.39 -11.84
CA ALA A 241 -2.37 -22.44 -12.10
C ALA A 241 -2.11 -21.68 -13.39
N GLU A 242 -0.86 -21.25 -13.61
CA GLU A 242 -0.41 -20.57 -14.82
C GLU A 242 -0.72 -21.38 -16.09
N GLN A 243 -0.33 -22.65 -16.16
CA GLN A 243 -0.64 -23.52 -17.30
C GLN A 243 -2.16 -23.66 -17.53
N SER A 244 -2.94 -23.67 -16.45
CA SER A 244 -4.40 -23.78 -16.53
C SER A 244 -5.02 -22.48 -17.05
N LEU A 245 -4.52 -21.33 -16.58
CA LEU A 245 -4.90 -19.99 -17.04
C LEU A 245 -4.60 -19.84 -18.53
N ILE A 246 -3.37 -20.16 -18.96
CA ILE A 246 -2.95 -20.07 -20.38
C ILE A 246 -3.82 -20.95 -21.27
N ARG A 247 -4.10 -22.20 -20.85
CA ARG A 247 -4.97 -23.10 -21.61
C ARG A 247 -6.37 -22.53 -21.76
N ARG A 248 -6.90 -21.95 -20.68
CA ARG A 248 -8.23 -21.37 -20.67
C ARG A 248 -8.30 -20.09 -21.50
N TYR A 249 -7.32 -19.20 -21.36
CA TYR A 249 -7.15 -18.00 -22.18
C TYR A 249 -7.21 -18.37 -23.67
N ARG A 250 -6.37 -19.29 -24.14
CA ARG A 250 -6.37 -19.71 -25.56
C ARG A 250 -7.71 -20.24 -26.04
N LYS A 251 -8.43 -20.98 -25.19
CA LYS A 251 -9.78 -21.49 -25.51
C LYS A 251 -10.81 -20.35 -25.56
N ALA A 252 -10.74 -19.42 -24.62
CA ALA A 252 -11.68 -18.30 -24.51
C ALA A 252 -11.45 -17.23 -25.59
N SER A 253 -10.20 -16.93 -25.96
CA SER A 253 -9.84 -15.99 -27.03
C SER A 253 -10.32 -16.45 -28.41
N ALA A 254 -10.62 -17.74 -28.60
CA ALA A 254 -11.26 -18.24 -29.82
C ALA A 254 -12.76 -17.93 -29.91
N SER A 255 -13.38 -17.45 -28.82
CA SER A 255 -14.79 -17.08 -28.77
C SER A 255 -14.96 -15.56 -28.91
N ALA A 256 -15.74 -15.13 -29.91
CA ALA A 256 -16.03 -13.71 -30.13
C ALA A 256 -16.81 -13.05 -28.97
N ASN A 257 -17.48 -13.85 -28.13
CA ASN A 257 -18.27 -13.34 -27.01
C ASN A 257 -17.43 -13.09 -25.74
N CYS A 258 -16.14 -13.44 -25.76
CA CYS A 258 -15.27 -13.36 -24.60
C CYS A 258 -14.26 -12.22 -24.72
N ARG A 259 -14.37 -11.21 -23.85
CA ARG A 259 -13.36 -10.15 -23.68
C ARG A 259 -12.15 -10.67 -22.87
N THR A 260 -11.50 -11.70 -23.39
CA THR A 260 -10.46 -12.47 -22.69
C THR A 260 -9.21 -11.65 -22.42
N ASP A 261 -8.89 -10.69 -23.31
CA ASP A 261 -7.76 -9.79 -23.15
C ASP A 261 -7.93 -8.90 -21.91
N ALA A 262 -9.05 -8.18 -21.78
CA ALA A 262 -9.33 -7.37 -20.60
C ALA A 262 -9.34 -8.18 -19.29
N ALA A 263 -9.81 -9.43 -19.33
CA ALA A 263 -9.83 -10.29 -18.16
C ALA A 263 -8.42 -10.72 -17.71
N ILE A 264 -7.48 -10.98 -18.63
CA ILE A 264 -6.11 -11.36 -18.25
C ILE A 264 -5.33 -10.19 -17.65
N TYR A 265 -5.61 -8.94 -18.06
CA TYR A 265 -5.05 -7.75 -17.40
C TYR A 265 -5.54 -7.60 -15.97
N LYS A 266 -6.85 -7.76 -15.74
CA LYS A 266 -7.39 -7.73 -14.38
C LYS A 266 -6.73 -8.76 -13.47
N VAL A 267 -6.42 -9.97 -13.96
CA VAL A 267 -5.69 -10.97 -13.14
C VAL A 267 -4.33 -10.43 -12.66
N VAL A 268 -3.67 -9.61 -13.49
CA VAL A 268 -2.37 -9.00 -13.19
C VAL A 268 -2.54 -7.90 -12.14
N ASP A 269 -3.50 -6.99 -12.34
CA ASP A 269 -3.80 -5.87 -11.43
C ASP A 269 -4.13 -6.36 -10.00
N GLU A 270 -4.91 -7.43 -9.93
CA GLU A 270 -5.32 -8.08 -8.68
C GLU A 270 -4.11 -8.61 -7.89
N ILE A 271 -3.05 -9.05 -8.58
CA ILE A 271 -1.82 -9.51 -7.90
C ILE A 271 -0.97 -8.32 -7.45
N ASP A 272 -0.82 -7.29 -8.29
CA ASP A 272 0.04 -6.13 -7.98
C ASP A 272 -0.45 -5.35 -6.75
N SER A 273 -1.78 -5.22 -6.61
CA SER A 273 -2.44 -4.58 -5.48
C SER A 273 -2.24 -5.28 -4.12
N THR A 274 -1.85 -6.56 -4.10
CA THR A 274 -1.67 -7.32 -2.85
C THR A 274 -0.25 -7.36 -2.34
N GLU A 275 0.77 -7.29 -3.21
CA GLU A 275 2.20 -7.19 -2.89
C GLU A 275 3.03 -7.12 -4.20
N TRP A 276 3.45 -5.93 -4.63
CA TRP A 276 4.22 -5.68 -5.88
C TRP A 276 5.44 -6.61 -6.14
N ARG A 277 6.07 -7.14 -5.08
CA ARG A 277 7.23 -8.05 -5.20
C ARG A 277 6.86 -9.46 -5.65
N THR A 278 5.62 -9.87 -5.46
CA THR A 278 5.19 -11.25 -5.63
C THR A 278 4.95 -11.56 -7.11
N TRP A 279 4.57 -10.58 -7.93
CA TRP A 279 4.37 -10.77 -9.37
C TRP A 279 5.62 -11.21 -10.13
N MET A 280 6.81 -10.69 -9.77
CA MET A 280 8.08 -11.14 -10.35
C MET A 280 8.31 -12.66 -10.17
N SER A 281 7.69 -13.29 -9.16
CA SER A 281 7.80 -14.74 -8.93
C SER A 281 6.84 -15.58 -9.80
N TYR A 282 5.84 -14.95 -10.42
CA TYR A 282 4.82 -15.63 -11.22
C TYR A 282 4.90 -15.29 -12.72
N TRP A 283 5.66 -14.26 -13.10
CA TRP A 283 5.94 -13.95 -14.50
C TRP A 283 6.78 -15.04 -15.15
N SER A 284 6.24 -15.66 -16.21
CA SER A 284 6.88 -16.75 -16.94
C SER A 284 7.05 -16.40 -18.43
N PRO A 285 7.95 -17.09 -19.16
CA PRO A 285 8.03 -16.95 -20.62
C PRO A 285 6.72 -17.26 -21.34
N ALA A 286 5.87 -18.13 -20.77
CA ALA A 286 4.61 -18.53 -21.40
C ALA A 286 3.51 -17.47 -21.21
N LEU A 287 3.49 -16.76 -20.06
CA LEU A 287 2.65 -15.57 -19.86
C LEU A 287 3.17 -14.41 -20.70
N GLU A 288 4.49 -14.19 -20.72
CA GLU A 288 5.13 -13.16 -21.55
C GLU A 288 4.75 -13.32 -23.03
N ALA A 289 4.73 -14.54 -23.56
CA ALA A 289 4.31 -14.81 -24.93
C ALA A 289 2.86 -14.39 -25.22
N ILE A 290 1.96 -14.43 -24.22
CA ILE A 290 0.58 -13.93 -24.38
C ILE A 290 0.60 -12.41 -24.56
N PHE A 291 1.26 -11.68 -23.66
CA PHE A 291 1.33 -10.21 -23.75
C PHE A 291 2.08 -9.76 -25.01
N VAL A 292 3.15 -10.46 -25.40
CA VAL A 292 3.83 -10.22 -26.68
C VAL A 292 2.88 -10.38 -27.87
N SER A 293 2.00 -11.40 -27.85
CA SER A 293 1.00 -11.56 -28.92
C SER A 293 -0.04 -10.44 -28.94
N GLN A 294 -0.35 -9.83 -27.79
CA GLN A 294 -1.31 -8.74 -27.66
C GLN A 294 -0.77 -7.38 -28.11
N LEU A 295 0.54 -7.21 -28.27
CA LEU A 295 1.11 -6.05 -28.97
C LEU A 295 0.58 -5.94 -30.42
N GLY A 296 0.11 -7.06 -31.00
CA GLY A 296 -0.53 -7.14 -32.31
C GLY A 296 -2.02 -6.80 -32.35
N ASN A 297 -2.66 -6.52 -31.21
CA ASN A 297 -4.11 -6.36 -31.14
C ASN A 297 -4.60 -5.12 -31.91
N ALA A 298 -5.77 -5.25 -32.55
CA ALA A 298 -6.43 -4.13 -33.23
C ALA A 298 -6.92 -3.07 -32.22
N ASP A 299 -7.30 -3.50 -31.02
CA ASP A 299 -7.57 -2.61 -29.90
C ASP A 299 -6.25 -2.05 -29.34
N ARG A 300 -6.05 -0.76 -29.54
CA ARG A 300 -4.83 -0.03 -29.13
C ARG A 300 -4.68 0.06 -27.62
N PHE A 301 -5.78 0.07 -26.87
CA PHE A 301 -5.74 0.10 -25.41
C PHE A 301 -5.24 -1.24 -24.85
N VAL A 302 -5.63 -2.35 -25.48
CA VAL A 302 -5.10 -3.69 -25.16
C VAL A 302 -3.61 -3.77 -25.51
N ALA A 303 -3.19 -3.24 -26.65
CA ALA A 303 -1.77 -3.22 -27.02
C ALA A 303 -0.93 -2.34 -26.07
N ALA A 304 -1.51 -1.28 -25.49
CA ALA A 304 -0.81 -0.34 -24.62
C ALA A 304 -0.54 -0.97 -23.25
N GLN A 305 -1.57 -1.58 -22.64
CA GLN A 305 -1.39 -2.33 -21.40
C GLN A 305 -0.44 -3.52 -21.59
N ALA A 306 -0.46 -4.17 -22.77
CA ALA A 306 0.51 -5.23 -23.07
C ALA A 306 1.94 -4.70 -23.00
N ALA A 307 2.18 -3.53 -23.61
CA ALA A 307 3.46 -2.86 -23.62
C ALA A 307 3.90 -2.45 -22.20
N GLU A 308 3.00 -1.84 -21.43
CA GLU A 308 3.26 -1.45 -20.03
C GLU A 308 3.73 -2.65 -19.19
N LEU A 309 2.96 -3.74 -19.19
CA LEU A 309 3.31 -4.95 -18.43
C LEU A 309 4.62 -5.59 -18.90
N LEU A 310 4.86 -5.60 -20.20
CA LEU A 310 6.12 -6.06 -20.78
C LEU A 310 7.29 -5.15 -20.38
N GLY A 311 7.08 -3.84 -20.23
CA GLY A 311 8.06 -2.90 -19.71
C GLY A 311 8.43 -3.17 -18.26
N LEU A 312 7.41 -3.40 -17.42
CA LEU A 312 7.59 -3.65 -15.99
C LEU A 312 8.22 -5.02 -15.71
N TYR A 313 7.80 -6.05 -16.43
CA TYR A 313 8.07 -7.45 -16.05
C TYR A 313 8.76 -8.29 -17.12
N GLY A 314 8.77 -7.83 -18.36
CA GLY A 314 9.31 -8.55 -19.50
C GLY A 314 10.78 -8.93 -19.34
N SER A 315 11.12 -10.07 -19.94
CA SER A 315 12.49 -10.55 -20.05
C SER A 315 13.32 -9.65 -20.96
N LYS A 316 14.63 -9.82 -20.98
CA LYS A 316 15.48 -9.09 -21.95
C LYS A 316 15.16 -9.46 -23.42
N GLN A 317 14.55 -10.62 -23.66
CA GLN A 317 14.36 -11.17 -25.01
C GLN A 317 13.25 -10.46 -25.79
N ILE A 318 12.37 -9.73 -25.12
CA ILE A 318 11.28 -9.00 -25.77
C ILE A 318 11.74 -7.69 -26.44
N GLU A 319 12.96 -7.22 -26.14
CA GLU A 319 13.45 -5.92 -26.61
C GLU A 319 13.38 -5.83 -28.14
N GLU A 320 13.82 -6.87 -28.86
CA GLU A 320 13.74 -6.94 -30.32
C GLU A 320 12.29 -6.91 -30.83
N THR A 321 11.36 -7.52 -30.09
CA THR A 321 9.94 -7.55 -30.47
C THR A 321 9.28 -6.19 -30.28
N LEU A 322 9.60 -5.49 -29.19
CA LEU A 322 9.16 -4.11 -28.95
C LEU A 322 9.72 -3.17 -30.04
N TRP A 323 11.00 -3.30 -30.39
CA TRP A 323 11.62 -2.52 -31.48
C TRP A 323 10.95 -2.77 -32.84
N ALA A 324 10.74 -4.05 -33.21
CA ALA A 324 10.07 -4.40 -34.45
C ALA A 324 8.65 -3.80 -34.51
N LYS A 325 7.97 -3.68 -33.38
CA LYS A 325 6.64 -3.09 -33.31
C LYS A 325 6.66 -1.57 -33.52
N VAL A 326 7.59 -0.85 -32.87
CA VAL A 326 7.80 0.59 -33.11
C VAL A 326 8.11 0.85 -34.58
N GLU A 327 8.96 0.04 -35.20
CA GLU A 327 9.35 0.18 -36.61
C GLU A 327 8.19 -0.11 -37.56
N ALA A 328 7.38 -1.14 -37.30
CA ALA A 328 6.21 -1.49 -38.10
C ALA A 328 5.12 -0.38 -38.09
N TRP A 329 4.95 0.30 -36.96
CA TRP A 329 4.03 1.44 -36.87
C TRP A 329 4.51 2.66 -37.64
N GLN A 330 5.81 2.94 -37.66
CA GLN A 330 6.38 4.03 -38.46
C GLN A 330 6.22 3.84 -39.97
N GLY A 331 6.10 2.58 -40.42
CA GLY A 331 5.86 2.25 -41.82
C GLY A 331 4.38 2.31 -42.23
N SER A 332 3.45 2.51 -41.29
CA SER A 332 2.00 2.51 -41.55
C SER A 332 1.46 3.95 -41.51
N PRO A 333 0.62 4.38 -42.47
CA PRO A 333 -0.01 5.70 -42.40
C PRO A 333 -0.89 5.81 -41.14
N PRO A 334 -1.05 7.02 -40.57
CA PRO A 334 -2.01 7.21 -39.48
C PRO A 334 -3.40 6.78 -39.98
N PRO A 335 -4.17 6.04 -39.17
CA PRO A 335 -5.47 5.56 -39.60
C PRO A 335 -6.36 6.77 -39.93
N GLU A 336 -7.06 6.69 -41.06
CA GLU A 336 -8.18 7.58 -41.33
C GLU A 336 -9.20 7.39 -40.21
N SER A 337 -9.67 8.52 -39.67
CA SER A 337 -10.58 8.63 -38.55
C SER A 337 -11.87 7.83 -38.79
N GLU A 338 -11.93 6.60 -38.27
CA GLU A 338 -13.20 5.89 -38.12
C GLU A 338 -13.61 5.87 -36.65
N HIS A 339 -14.60 6.73 -36.39
CA HIS A 339 -15.50 6.82 -35.24
C HIS A 339 -15.05 7.62 -34.01
N GLU A 340 -15.63 8.82 -33.98
CA GLU A 340 -15.50 9.97 -33.10
C GLU A 340 -16.13 9.79 -31.70
N ASP A 341 -16.22 8.56 -31.16
CA ASP A 341 -16.93 8.33 -29.88
C ASP A 341 -16.15 7.56 -28.80
N SER A 342 -14.82 7.42 -28.93
CA SER A 342 -13.98 7.02 -27.80
C SER A 342 -12.66 7.79 -27.79
N SER A 343 -12.55 8.75 -26.86
CA SER A 343 -11.34 9.40 -26.34
C SER A 343 -10.09 9.39 -27.25
N VAL A 344 -9.75 10.59 -27.74
CA VAL A 344 -8.62 11.01 -28.60
C VAL A 344 -7.20 10.55 -28.14
N GLU A 345 -7.05 9.77 -27.08
CA GLU A 345 -5.76 9.44 -26.43
C GLU A 345 -5.15 8.08 -26.85
N GLY A 346 -5.88 7.21 -27.53
CA GLY A 346 -5.45 5.82 -27.81
C GLY A 346 -4.12 5.64 -28.57
N PRO A 347 -3.80 6.43 -29.63
CA PRO A 347 -2.54 6.31 -30.37
C PRO A 347 -1.31 6.79 -29.59
N GLN A 348 -1.45 7.90 -28.86
CA GLN A 348 -0.37 8.52 -28.09
C GLN A 348 -0.05 7.70 -26.85
N TYR A 349 -1.07 7.21 -26.15
CA TYR A 349 -0.90 6.35 -24.97
C TYR A 349 -0.15 5.05 -25.30
N LEU A 350 -0.48 4.42 -26.42
CA LEU A 350 0.20 3.21 -26.88
C LEU A 350 1.69 3.45 -27.22
N GLU A 351 2.01 4.58 -27.84
CA GLU A 351 3.39 4.98 -28.13
C GLU A 351 4.17 5.20 -26.84
N GLU A 352 3.61 5.98 -25.92
CA GLU A 352 4.21 6.26 -24.61
C GLU A 352 4.51 4.97 -23.85
N GLU A 353 3.60 4.00 -23.85
CA GLU A 353 3.81 2.72 -23.16
C GLU A 353 4.85 1.84 -23.85
N ILE A 354 4.92 1.78 -25.19
CA ILE A 354 6.00 1.02 -25.86
C ILE A 354 7.37 1.67 -25.63
N ILE A 355 7.45 3.00 -25.70
CA ILE A 355 8.70 3.73 -25.44
C ILE A 355 9.08 3.55 -23.96
N GLY A 356 8.13 3.70 -23.06
CA GLY A 356 8.28 3.44 -21.62
C GLY A 356 8.78 2.02 -21.37
N ALA A 357 8.21 1.02 -22.05
CA ALA A 357 8.61 -0.37 -21.93
C ALA A 357 10.02 -0.64 -22.43
N LEU A 358 10.43 -0.01 -23.53
CA LEU A 358 11.81 -0.05 -24.00
C LEU A 358 12.75 0.58 -22.95
N LEU A 359 12.44 1.79 -22.48
CA LEU A 359 13.28 2.55 -21.54
C LEU A 359 13.40 1.89 -20.15
N ASN A 360 12.32 1.31 -19.65
CA ASN A 360 12.23 0.69 -18.32
C ASN A 360 12.54 -0.81 -18.33
N GLY A 361 12.53 -1.44 -19.51
CA GLY A 361 12.75 -2.85 -19.68
C GLY A 361 14.12 -3.32 -19.16
N ARG A 362 14.24 -4.63 -18.93
CA ARG A 362 15.49 -5.23 -18.39
C ARG A 362 16.63 -5.30 -19.42
N GLY A 363 16.36 -4.90 -20.66
CA GLY A 363 17.37 -4.67 -21.70
C GLY A 363 18.14 -3.39 -21.44
N ARG A 364 19.47 -3.41 -21.63
CA ARG A 364 20.28 -2.20 -21.49
C ARG A 364 20.18 -1.41 -22.79
N ILE A 365 19.36 -0.38 -22.80
CA ILE A 365 19.34 0.57 -23.92
C ILE A 365 20.63 1.40 -23.93
N GLY A 366 21.40 1.28 -25.00
CA GLY A 366 22.59 2.11 -25.25
C GLY A 366 22.25 3.52 -25.72
N ARG A 367 23.20 4.46 -25.65
CA ARG A 367 23.01 5.85 -26.10
C ARG A 367 22.47 5.95 -27.53
N ASN A 368 22.97 5.11 -28.44
CA ASN A 368 22.52 5.07 -29.84
C ASN A 368 21.04 4.70 -29.98
N GLN A 369 20.51 3.86 -29.08
CA GLN A 369 19.10 3.46 -29.08
C GLN A 369 18.21 4.56 -28.45
N ILE A 370 18.72 5.31 -27.46
CA ILE A 370 18.04 6.51 -26.92
C ILE A 370 17.94 7.60 -27.99
N ASP A 371 19.02 7.84 -28.72
CA ASP A 371 19.03 8.82 -29.82
C ASP A 371 18.13 8.37 -30.97
N ARG A 372 18.03 7.05 -31.21
CA ARG A 372 17.06 6.46 -32.15
C ARG A 372 15.62 6.73 -31.71
N LEU A 373 15.27 6.51 -30.43
CA LEU A 373 13.94 6.86 -29.89
C LEU A 373 13.63 8.35 -30.03
N ARG A 374 14.58 9.23 -29.71
CA ARG A 374 14.41 10.69 -29.86
C ARG A 374 14.13 11.10 -31.30
N LEU A 375 14.86 10.54 -32.26
CA LEU A 375 14.64 10.81 -33.68
C LEU A 375 13.26 10.30 -34.15
N MET A 376 12.75 9.25 -33.53
CA MET A 376 11.43 8.69 -33.80
C MET A 376 10.31 9.57 -33.24
N CYS A 377 10.37 10.02 -31.99
CA CYS A 377 9.38 10.94 -31.40
C CYS A 377 9.34 12.30 -32.12
N LEU A 378 10.48 12.81 -32.57
CA LEU A 378 10.57 14.07 -33.33
C LEU A 378 9.89 14.00 -34.70
N ARG A 379 9.76 12.80 -35.29
CA ARG A 379 9.05 12.62 -36.57
C ARG A 379 7.54 12.55 -36.41
N MET A 380 7.03 12.11 -35.27
CA MET A 380 5.58 11.94 -35.05
C MET A 380 4.90 13.20 -34.51
N LEU A 381 5.66 14.10 -33.86
CA LEU A 381 5.18 15.45 -33.49
C LEU A 381 5.19 16.45 -34.66
N GLY A 382 5.69 16.05 -35.83
CA GLY A 382 5.97 16.92 -36.98
C GLY A 382 5.18 16.58 -38.26
N SER A 383 4.11 15.79 -38.17
CA SER A 383 3.26 15.40 -39.29
C SER A 383 1.84 15.93 -39.15
#